data_AF-A0A542AXS5-F1
#
_entry.id   AF-A0A542AXS5-F1
#
_cell.length_a   1.000
_cell.length_b   1.000
_cell.length_c   1.000
_cell.angle_alpha   90.00
_cell.angle_beta   90.00
_cell.angle_gamma   90.00
#
_symmetry.space_group_name_H-M   'P 1'
#
loop_
_entity.id
_entity.type
_entity.pdbx_description
1 polymer ?
#
loop_
_entity_poly.entity_id
_entity_poly.type
_entity_poly.pdbx_seq_one_letter_code
_entity_poly.pdbx_strand_id
1 'polypeptide(L)'
;MAKPRIFVSSTFYDLKHIRSSMDNFIDGLGYESILSEKGDIAYSFDVPLDESCYREIQNIDIFVLIIGGRYGSEISKGDKKPDKKFFDRYESITKKEYDTAFKKDIPIYILIETNVHSEYRTFLQNKSNKAINYAHVDSVNIFHFIEEILSKPRNNPIHHFEKFEQIEKWLKEQWAGSFKELLSTKVRQNEIKTLSTEISELQEINKTLKTYLEAVLSGSSPDNSSKLIESEKKRLEDATIRLELKNNKWFKFINTETGIEIDEFIEMMIKSKTWSQFMKQIKDDDRKQYVDFILQSEPRAMNDLNESRRILGLKEF
;
A
#
# COMPACT_ATOMS: atom_id res chain seq x y z
N MET A 1 -5.01 -11.82 -9.35
CA MET A 1 -4.30 -11.34 -8.13
C MET A 1 -3.57 -10.07 -8.51
N ALA A 2 -3.56 -9.05 -7.65
CA ALA A 2 -2.76 -7.85 -7.86
C ALA A 2 -1.27 -8.20 -7.70
N LYS A 3 -0.46 -8.00 -8.74
CA LYS A 3 0.98 -8.21 -8.73
C LYS A 3 1.67 -6.86 -8.53
N PRO A 4 2.76 -6.78 -7.76
CA PRO A 4 3.60 -5.59 -7.70
C PRO A 4 4.09 -5.20 -9.10
N ARG A 5 3.92 -3.93 -9.45
CA ARG A 5 4.27 -3.37 -10.76
C ARG A 5 5.58 -2.58 -10.63
N ILE A 6 6.59 -3.00 -11.38
CA ILE A 6 7.96 -2.46 -11.28
C ILE A 6 8.35 -1.80 -12.59
N PHE A 7 8.55 -0.49 -12.57
CA PHE A 7 9.02 0.26 -13.73
C PHE A 7 10.54 0.25 -13.81
N VAL A 8 11.09 -0.15 -14.96
CA VAL A 8 12.54 -0.16 -15.20
C VAL A 8 12.92 0.96 -16.17
N SER A 9 13.43 2.06 -15.63
CA SER A 9 13.95 3.19 -16.39
C SER A 9 15.47 3.08 -16.55
N SER A 10 16.00 3.52 -17.70
CA SER A 10 17.44 3.52 -17.94
C SER A 10 17.90 4.63 -18.87
N THR A 11 19.17 5.04 -18.76
CA THR A 11 19.69 6.18 -19.53
C THR A 11 20.02 5.87 -20.99
N PHE A 12 20.15 4.63 -21.51
CA PHE A 12 20.25 4.37 -22.96
C PHE A 12 20.16 2.88 -23.38
N TYR A 13 20.16 2.64 -24.72
CA TYR A 13 20.09 1.34 -25.42
C TYR A 13 21.23 0.36 -25.11
N ASP A 14 22.40 0.82 -24.65
CA ASP A 14 23.55 -0.06 -24.33
C ASP A 14 23.23 -1.04 -23.19
N LEU A 15 22.18 -0.75 -22.42
CA LEU A 15 21.71 -1.58 -21.32
C LEU A 15 20.64 -2.60 -21.75
N LYS A 16 20.41 -2.82 -23.05
CA LYS A 16 19.37 -3.75 -23.54
C LYS A 16 19.48 -5.15 -22.93
N HIS A 17 20.70 -5.68 -22.79
CA HIS A 17 20.92 -6.97 -22.14
C HIS A 17 20.52 -6.96 -20.66
N ILE A 18 20.93 -5.91 -19.93
CA ILE A 18 20.59 -5.74 -18.51
C ILE A 18 19.08 -5.57 -18.33
N ARG A 19 18.41 -4.81 -19.20
CA ARG A 19 16.95 -4.62 -19.18
C ARG A 19 16.21 -5.94 -19.45
N SER A 20 16.66 -6.73 -20.41
CA SER A 20 16.09 -8.06 -20.67
C SER A 20 16.32 -9.03 -19.50
N SER A 21 17.51 -8.99 -18.88
CA SER A 21 17.77 -9.78 -17.67
C SER A 21 16.90 -9.31 -16.50
N MET A 22 16.69 -8.00 -16.36
CA MET A 22 15.79 -7.43 -15.35
C MET A 22 14.34 -7.89 -15.55
N ASP A 23 13.87 -7.90 -16.79
CA ASP A 23 12.54 -8.38 -17.16
C ASP A 23 12.31 -9.81 -16.68
N ASN A 24 13.22 -10.72 -17.08
CA ASN A 24 13.16 -12.12 -16.66
C ASN A 24 13.26 -12.31 -15.15
N PHE A 25 14.08 -11.50 -14.47
CA PHE A 25 14.22 -11.55 -13.03
C PHE A 25 12.93 -11.11 -12.29
N ILE A 26 12.33 -10.01 -12.72
CA ILE A 26 11.08 -9.48 -12.13
C ILE A 26 9.93 -10.46 -12.37
N ASP A 27 9.77 -10.93 -13.61
CA ASP A 27 8.76 -11.91 -13.97
C ASP A 27 8.96 -13.23 -13.20
N GLY A 28 10.23 -13.65 -13.01
CA GLY A 28 10.61 -14.82 -12.23
C GLY A 28 10.26 -14.75 -10.74
N LEU A 29 10.08 -13.55 -10.18
CA LEU A 29 9.57 -13.34 -8.82
C LEU A 29 8.03 -13.34 -8.74
N GLY A 30 7.35 -13.40 -9.89
CA GLY A 30 5.90 -13.30 -9.98
C GLY A 30 5.36 -11.87 -9.97
N TYR A 31 6.23 -10.87 -10.17
CA TYR A 31 5.87 -9.46 -10.28
C TYR A 31 5.54 -9.10 -11.74
N GLU A 32 5.16 -7.85 -12.00
CA GLU A 32 4.93 -7.33 -13.33
C GLU A 32 6.02 -6.30 -13.65
N SER A 33 6.84 -6.59 -14.65
CA SER A 33 7.83 -5.66 -15.18
C SER A 33 7.19 -4.70 -16.19
N ILE A 34 7.49 -3.41 -16.07
CA ILE A 34 7.05 -2.39 -17.03
C ILE A 34 8.30 -1.80 -17.67
N LEU A 35 8.44 -2.03 -18.98
CA LEU A 35 9.50 -1.47 -19.82
C LEU A 35 8.87 -0.77 -21.02
N SER A 36 9.39 0.41 -21.37
CA SER A 36 8.92 1.18 -22.53
C SER A 36 9.02 0.42 -23.86
N GLU A 37 10.01 -0.47 -24.01
CA GLU A 37 10.22 -1.26 -25.24
C GLU A 37 9.35 -2.52 -25.36
N LYS A 38 8.77 -3.03 -24.27
CA LYS A 38 8.03 -4.29 -24.25
C LYS A 38 6.63 -4.16 -24.88
N GLY A 39 6.16 -2.92 -25.07
CA GLY A 39 4.83 -2.63 -25.62
C GLY A 39 3.71 -2.72 -24.59
N ASP A 40 4.04 -2.88 -23.31
CA ASP A 40 3.08 -2.98 -22.20
C ASP A 40 2.45 -1.62 -21.83
N ILE A 41 2.96 -0.54 -22.41
CA ILE A 41 2.42 0.82 -22.23
C ILE A 41 1.42 1.10 -23.34
N ALA A 42 0.18 1.42 -22.97
CA ALA A 42 -0.83 1.85 -23.92
C ALA A 42 -0.48 3.25 -24.47
N TYR A 43 0.11 3.28 -25.65
CA TYR A 43 0.42 4.52 -26.35
C TYR A 43 -0.85 5.14 -26.91
N SER A 44 -1.13 6.39 -26.56
CA SER A 44 -2.24 7.13 -27.13
C SER A 44 -1.74 7.84 -28.41
N PHE A 45 -2.49 7.72 -29.50
CA PHE A 45 -2.09 8.27 -30.82
C PHE A 45 -2.04 9.80 -30.85
N ASP A 46 -2.65 10.44 -29.84
CA ASP A 46 -2.80 11.89 -29.68
C ASP A 46 -1.70 12.53 -28.84
N VAL A 47 -0.80 11.75 -28.22
CA VAL A 47 0.27 12.27 -27.34
C VAL A 47 1.66 11.72 -27.69
N PRO A 48 2.73 12.48 -27.37
CA PRO A 48 4.10 11.98 -27.45
C PRO A 48 4.33 10.70 -26.62
N LEU A 49 5.17 9.79 -27.12
CA LEU A 49 5.44 8.47 -26.50
C LEU A 49 5.89 8.58 -25.03
N ASP A 50 6.69 9.60 -24.70
CA ASP A 50 7.17 9.87 -23.36
C ASP A 50 6.04 10.23 -22.38
N GLU A 51 4.96 10.88 -22.85
CA GLU A 51 3.80 11.18 -22.00
C GLU A 51 3.03 9.94 -21.57
N SER A 52 2.98 8.90 -22.41
CA SER A 52 2.41 7.61 -22.02
C SER A 52 3.23 6.94 -20.92
N CYS A 53 4.58 7.01 -20.98
CA CYS A 53 5.45 6.51 -19.92
C CYS A 53 5.21 7.24 -18.59
N TYR A 54 5.04 8.57 -18.60
CA TYR A 54 4.79 9.33 -17.37
C TYR A 54 3.44 9.00 -16.72
N ARG A 55 2.42 8.65 -17.51
CA ARG A 55 1.14 8.17 -16.97
C ARG A 55 1.30 6.81 -16.31
N GLU A 56 2.04 5.92 -16.96
CA GLU A 56 2.24 4.57 -16.44
C GLU A 56 2.97 4.58 -15.10
N ILE A 57 3.98 5.45 -14.94
CA ILE A 57 4.71 5.64 -13.67
C ILE A 57 3.79 6.03 -12.51
N GLN A 58 2.59 6.57 -12.75
CA GLN A 58 1.67 6.89 -11.66
C GLN A 58 0.98 5.66 -11.06
N ASN A 59 1.01 4.52 -11.76
CA ASN A 59 0.30 3.29 -11.44
C ASN A 59 1.26 2.14 -11.09
N ILE A 60 2.49 2.45 -10.69
CA ILE A 60 3.52 1.46 -10.31
C ILE A 60 3.76 1.45 -8.81
N ASP A 61 4.31 0.36 -8.31
CA ASP A 61 4.64 0.18 -6.90
C ASP A 61 6.12 0.43 -6.60
N ILE A 62 7.01 0.15 -7.56
CA ILE A 62 8.46 0.31 -7.42
C ILE A 62 9.06 0.92 -8.69
N PHE A 63 10.00 1.84 -8.53
CA PHE A 63 10.78 2.39 -9.64
C PHE A 63 12.25 1.96 -9.53
N VAL A 64 12.79 1.41 -10.60
CA VAL A 64 14.21 1.03 -10.72
C VAL A 64 14.85 1.90 -11.80
N LEU A 65 15.88 2.66 -11.42
CA LEU A 65 16.65 3.52 -12.31
C LEU A 65 18.02 2.93 -12.57
N ILE A 66 18.37 2.70 -13.84
CA ILE A 66 19.69 2.23 -14.26
C ILE A 66 20.42 3.35 -15.00
N ILE A 67 21.52 3.82 -14.42
CA ILE A 67 22.37 4.88 -14.97
C ILE A 67 23.62 4.23 -15.58
N GLY A 68 23.71 4.28 -16.91
CA GLY A 68 24.87 3.87 -17.69
C GLY A 68 25.64 5.06 -18.27
N GLY A 69 26.63 4.76 -19.11
CA GLY A 69 27.52 5.74 -19.72
C GLY A 69 26.92 6.68 -20.76
N ARG A 70 25.66 6.45 -21.18
CA ARG A 70 24.98 7.31 -22.16
C ARG A 70 23.73 7.97 -21.59
N TYR A 71 23.53 9.27 -21.82
CA TYR A 71 22.55 10.09 -21.07
C TYR A 71 21.09 9.99 -21.57
N GLY A 72 20.86 9.44 -22.76
CA GLY A 72 19.50 9.18 -23.25
C GLY A 72 19.02 10.10 -24.36
N SER A 73 17.73 10.01 -24.66
CA SER A 73 17.06 10.90 -25.62
C SER A 73 16.41 12.08 -24.89
N GLU A 74 16.37 13.23 -25.56
CA GLU A 74 15.67 14.43 -25.09
C GLU A 74 14.15 14.22 -25.01
N ILE A 75 13.50 14.93 -24.08
CA ILE A 75 12.04 15.03 -24.01
C ILE A 75 11.49 15.59 -25.33
N SER A 76 10.36 15.05 -25.79
CA SER A 76 9.72 15.38 -27.07
C SER A 76 9.38 16.86 -27.28
N LYS A 77 9.33 17.65 -26.20
CA LYS A 77 9.00 19.07 -26.18
C LYS A 77 10.23 20.01 -26.23
N GLY A 78 11.44 19.48 -26.35
CA GLY A 78 12.66 20.29 -26.51
C GLY A 78 12.98 20.61 -27.97
N ASP A 79 13.44 21.83 -28.26
CA ASP A 79 13.93 22.21 -29.59
C ASP A 79 15.11 21.30 -29.99
N LYS A 80 14.89 20.41 -30.98
CA LYS A 80 15.93 19.53 -31.53
C LYS A 80 17.04 20.37 -32.15
N LYS A 81 18.15 20.57 -31.44
CA LYS A 81 19.34 21.22 -32.00
C LYS A 81 20.18 20.22 -32.81
N PRO A 82 20.75 20.62 -33.96
CA PRO A 82 21.31 19.67 -34.94
C PRO A 82 22.68 19.10 -34.55
N ASP A 83 23.46 19.78 -33.71
CA ASP A 83 24.78 19.34 -33.25
C ASP A 83 24.90 19.55 -31.74
N LYS A 84 24.89 18.47 -30.97
CA LYS A 84 25.02 18.52 -29.50
C LYS A 84 26.48 18.43 -29.10
N LYS A 85 26.98 19.44 -28.39
CA LYS A 85 28.30 19.39 -27.76
C LYS A 85 28.21 18.59 -26.46
N PHE A 86 29.31 17.95 -26.06
CA PHE A 86 29.45 17.15 -24.83
C PHE A 86 28.95 17.86 -23.54
N PHE A 87 28.97 19.19 -23.53
CA PHE A 87 28.57 20.05 -22.40
C PHE A 87 27.18 20.70 -22.54
N ASP A 88 26.43 20.43 -23.62
CA ASP A 88 25.10 21.02 -23.81
C ASP A 88 24.10 20.38 -22.85
N ARG A 89 23.46 21.19 -22.00
CA ARG A 89 22.45 20.72 -21.06
C ARG A 89 21.14 20.43 -21.77
N TYR A 90 20.57 19.26 -21.50
CA TYR A 90 19.22 18.92 -21.94
C TYR A 90 18.50 18.05 -20.91
N GLU A 91 17.17 18.11 -20.93
CA GLU A 91 16.32 17.28 -20.08
C GLU A 91 16.08 15.94 -20.79
N SER A 92 16.51 14.83 -20.19
CA SER A 92 16.29 13.49 -20.73
C SER A 92 14.93 12.93 -20.31
N ILE A 93 14.37 12.04 -21.13
CA ILE A 93 13.12 11.33 -20.80
C ILE A 93 13.28 10.61 -19.44
N THR A 94 14.39 9.92 -19.24
CA THR A 94 14.78 9.21 -18.01
C THR A 94 14.76 10.12 -16.78
N LYS A 95 15.26 11.36 -16.89
CA LYS A 95 15.23 12.33 -15.79
C LYS A 95 13.79 12.69 -15.40
N LYS A 96 12.92 12.95 -16.39
CA LYS A 96 11.52 13.27 -16.13
C LYS A 96 10.72 12.07 -15.60
N GLU A 97 11.07 10.85 -16.00
CA GLU A 97 10.53 9.61 -15.41
C GLU A 97 10.89 9.53 -13.93
N TYR A 98 12.16 9.73 -13.58
CA TYR A 98 12.63 9.78 -12.19
C TYR A 98 11.90 10.86 -11.37
N ASP A 99 11.79 12.09 -11.89
CA ASP A 99 11.10 13.18 -11.21
C ASP A 99 9.62 12.87 -10.98
N THR A 100 8.98 12.16 -11.90
CA THR A 100 7.58 11.75 -11.78
C THR A 100 7.41 10.73 -10.65
N ALA A 101 8.28 9.72 -10.59
CA ALA A 101 8.28 8.73 -9.50
C ALA A 101 8.58 9.38 -8.14
N PHE A 102 9.56 10.29 -8.11
CA PHE A 102 9.95 11.01 -6.89
C PHE A 102 8.80 11.87 -6.34
N LYS A 103 8.09 12.60 -7.20
CA LYS A 103 6.93 13.43 -6.80
C LYS A 103 5.76 12.62 -6.25
N LYS A 104 5.64 11.35 -6.67
CA LYS A 104 4.58 10.43 -6.23
C LYS A 104 4.95 9.61 -5.00
N ASP A 105 6.12 9.87 -4.42
CA ASP A 105 6.63 9.16 -3.24
C ASP A 105 6.86 7.66 -3.45
N ILE A 106 7.05 7.25 -4.71
CA ILE A 106 7.29 5.85 -5.07
C ILE A 106 8.68 5.44 -4.56
N PRO A 107 8.87 4.23 -4.01
CA PRO A 107 10.20 3.70 -3.70
C PRO A 107 11.09 3.63 -4.95
N ILE A 108 12.26 4.28 -4.88
CA ILE A 108 13.20 4.37 -6.01
C ILE A 108 14.51 3.66 -5.66
N TYR A 109 14.90 2.68 -6.48
CA TYR A 109 16.20 2.01 -6.41
C TYR A 109 17.09 2.48 -7.55
N ILE A 110 18.29 2.96 -7.24
CA ILE A 110 19.20 3.54 -8.23
C ILE A 110 20.41 2.63 -8.40
N LEU A 111 20.67 2.27 -9.64
CA LEU A 111 21.75 1.40 -10.06
C LEU A 111 22.68 2.22 -10.96
N ILE A 112 23.94 2.38 -10.58
CA ILE A 112 24.92 3.17 -11.35
C ILE A 112 26.05 2.24 -11.79
N GLU A 113 26.39 2.25 -13.07
CA GLU A 113 27.56 1.49 -13.55
C GLU A 113 28.85 1.98 -12.86
N THR A 114 29.71 1.06 -12.41
CA THR A 114 30.93 1.39 -11.67
C THR A 114 31.88 2.32 -12.43
N ASN A 115 31.99 2.15 -13.74
CA ASN A 115 32.82 3.00 -14.61
C ASN A 115 32.31 4.46 -14.61
N VAL A 116 31.00 4.64 -14.73
CA VAL A 116 30.35 5.96 -14.72
C VAL A 116 30.51 6.63 -13.36
N HIS A 117 30.35 5.87 -12.27
CA HIS A 117 30.56 6.43 -10.92
C HIS A 117 32.02 6.84 -10.69
N SER A 118 32.98 6.09 -11.22
CA SER A 118 34.40 6.42 -11.13
C SER A 118 34.72 7.73 -11.85
N GLU A 119 34.18 7.91 -13.06
CA GLU A 119 34.31 9.16 -13.81
C GLU A 119 33.59 10.33 -13.15
N TYR A 120 32.44 10.08 -12.51
CA TYR A 120 31.73 11.10 -11.73
C TYR A 120 32.60 11.64 -10.58
N ARG A 121 33.37 10.80 -9.89
CA ARG A 121 34.32 11.26 -8.86
C ARG A 121 35.40 12.16 -9.44
N THR A 122 35.92 11.81 -10.61
CA THR A 122 36.89 12.63 -11.35
C THR A 122 36.26 13.97 -11.77
N PHE A 123 35.00 13.97 -12.20
CA PHE A 123 34.25 15.19 -12.51
C PHE A 123 34.09 16.10 -11.31
N LEU A 124 33.78 15.57 -10.12
CA LEU A 124 33.64 16.37 -8.90
C LEU A 124 34.92 17.15 -8.55
N GLN A 125 36.09 16.58 -8.81
CA GLN A 125 37.38 17.22 -8.57
C GLN A 125 37.76 18.26 -9.64
N ASN A 126 37.11 18.22 -10.80
CA ASN A 126 37.50 18.99 -11.99
C ASN A 126 36.34 19.78 -12.61
N LYS A 127 35.32 20.15 -11.83
CA LYS A 127 34.08 20.79 -12.31
C LYS A 127 34.28 22.02 -13.21
N SER A 128 35.36 22.77 -13.02
CA SER A 128 35.68 23.97 -13.82
C SER A 128 36.47 23.67 -15.10
N ASN A 129 37.00 22.45 -15.25
CA ASN A 129 37.90 22.09 -16.34
C ASN A 129 37.14 21.43 -17.50
N LYS A 130 36.95 22.17 -18.58
CA LYS A 130 36.29 21.69 -19.80
C LYS A 130 37.22 20.94 -20.76
N ALA A 131 38.52 20.83 -20.44
CA ALA A 131 39.50 20.14 -21.28
C ALA A 131 39.62 18.64 -20.97
N ILE A 132 38.91 18.15 -19.94
CA ILE A 132 38.92 16.73 -19.58
C ILE A 132 37.92 15.99 -20.46
N ASN A 133 38.42 14.94 -21.12
CA ASN A 133 37.60 13.99 -21.85
C ASN A 133 37.33 12.77 -20.97
N TYR A 134 36.06 12.39 -20.89
CA TYR A 134 35.59 11.22 -20.15
C TYR A 134 35.41 10.06 -21.13
N ALA A 135 35.90 8.86 -20.79
CA ALA A 135 35.97 7.74 -21.70
C ALA A 135 34.71 6.86 -21.68
N HIS A 136 34.02 6.83 -20.54
CA HIS A 136 32.86 5.96 -20.29
C HIS A 136 31.54 6.74 -20.27
N VAL A 137 31.58 8.06 -20.48
CA VAL A 137 30.41 8.93 -20.46
C VAL A 137 30.32 9.74 -21.76
N ASP A 138 29.12 9.82 -22.35
CA ASP A 138 28.85 10.56 -23.59
C ASP A 138 28.47 12.04 -23.36
N SER A 139 28.08 12.41 -22.15
CA SER A 139 27.65 13.75 -21.79
C SER A 139 27.81 14.04 -20.31
N VAL A 140 28.28 15.24 -19.99
CA VAL A 140 28.38 15.75 -18.60
C VAL A 140 27.02 15.77 -17.88
N ASN A 141 25.92 15.74 -18.63
CA ASN A 141 24.59 15.72 -18.04
C ASN A 141 24.32 14.48 -17.18
N ILE A 142 24.98 13.34 -17.44
CA ILE A 142 24.93 12.18 -16.53
C ILE A 142 25.43 12.57 -15.15
N PHE A 143 26.55 13.29 -15.08
CA PHE A 143 27.12 13.73 -13.82
C PHE A 143 26.22 14.74 -13.10
N HIS A 144 25.63 15.68 -13.83
CA HIS A 144 24.64 16.60 -13.27
C HIS A 144 23.40 15.87 -12.75
N PHE A 145 22.96 14.82 -13.44
CA PHE A 145 21.83 14.01 -12.99
C PHE A 145 22.16 13.19 -11.74
N ILE A 146 23.34 12.58 -11.67
CA ILE A 146 23.82 11.89 -10.46
C ILE A 146 23.92 12.87 -9.29
N GLU A 147 24.46 14.07 -9.51
CA GLU A 147 24.55 15.12 -8.50
C GLU A 147 23.15 15.55 -8.02
N GLU A 148 22.20 15.73 -8.95
CA GLU A 148 20.82 16.07 -8.62
C GLU A 148 20.17 14.98 -7.75
N ILE A 149 20.32 13.71 -8.12
CA ILE A 149 19.82 12.56 -7.35
C ILE A 149 20.41 12.56 -5.93
N LEU A 150 21.72 12.76 -5.80
CA LEU A 150 22.42 12.77 -4.51
C LEU A 150 22.07 13.99 -3.65
N SER A 151 21.63 15.09 -4.26
CA SER A 151 21.21 16.30 -3.55
C SER A 151 19.81 16.23 -2.95
N LYS A 152 18.98 15.25 -3.33
CA LYS A 152 17.61 15.14 -2.81
C LYS A 152 17.63 14.71 -1.33
N PRO A 153 16.72 15.26 -0.50
CA PRO A 153 16.70 14.98 0.94
C PRO A 153 16.20 13.57 1.29
N ARG A 154 15.46 12.91 0.37
CA ARG A 154 14.96 11.55 0.57
C ARG A 154 16.06 10.55 0.25
N ASN A 155 16.28 9.60 1.16
CA ASN A 155 17.27 8.55 0.98
C ASN A 155 16.80 7.56 -0.10
N ASN A 156 17.33 7.68 -1.31
CA ASN A 156 17.14 6.69 -2.36
C ASN A 156 18.34 5.73 -2.32
N PRO A 157 18.14 4.42 -2.13
CA PRO A 157 19.24 3.45 -2.15
C PRO A 157 19.98 3.49 -3.49
N ILE A 158 21.30 3.70 -3.44
CA ILE A 158 22.19 3.69 -4.59
C ILE A 158 23.11 2.48 -4.49
N HIS A 159 23.22 1.73 -5.59
CA HIS A 159 24.12 0.60 -5.72
C HIS A 159 24.95 0.69 -7.00
N HIS A 160 26.24 0.38 -6.88
CA HIS A 160 27.16 0.36 -8.00
C HIS A 160 27.28 -1.06 -8.56
N PHE A 161 27.21 -1.21 -9.87
CA PHE A 161 27.27 -2.53 -10.50
C PHE A 161 28.25 -2.57 -11.69
N GLU A 162 28.80 -3.76 -11.91
CA GLU A 162 29.54 -4.13 -13.13
C GLU A 162 28.81 -5.23 -13.89
N LYS A 163 28.10 -6.11 -13.18
CA LYS A 163 27.39 -7.26 -13.75
C LYS A 163 25.97 -7.37 -13.22
N PHE A 164 25.12 -8.02 -13.99
CA PHE A 164 23.70 -8.17 -13.65
C PHE A 164 23.47 -8.95 -12.35
N GLU A 165 24.29 -9.96 -12.06
CA GLU A 165 24.13 -10.79 -10.85
C GLU A 165 24.24 -9.97 -9.56
N GLN A 166 25.00 -8.87 -9.60
CA GLN A 166 25.11 -7.93 -8.48
C GLN A 166 23.80 -7.14 -8.30
N ILE A 167 23.18 -6.70 -9.40
CA ILE A 167 21.88 -6.03 -9.39
C ILE A 167 20.83 -6.97 -8.82
N GLU A 168 20.74 -8.19 -9.35
CA GLU A 168 19.76 -9.19 -8.93
C GLU A 168 19.86 -9.49 -7.43
N LYS A 169 21.08 -9.77 -6.95
CA LYS A 169 21.34 -10.05 -5.54
C LYS A 169 20.91 -8.87 -4.67
N TRP A 170 21.34 -7.67 -5.02
CA TRP A 170 21.06 -6.48 -4.22
C TRP A 170 19.57 -6.14 -4.17
N LEU A 171 18.87 -6.15 -5.33
CA LEU A 171 17.43 -5.91 -5.37
C LEU A 171 16.65 -6.96 -4.58
N LYS A 172 17.01 -8.25 -4.68
CA LYS A 172 16.41 -9.31 -3.86
C LYS A 172 16.54 -9.03 -2.37
N GLU A 173 17.72 -8.62 -1.91
CA GLU A 173 17.96 -8.26 -0.50
C GLU A 173 17.15 -7.04 -0.07
N GLN A 174 17.10 -5.98 -0.90
CA GLN A 174 16.33 -4.78 -0.60
C GLN A 174 14.81 -5.04 -0.53
N TRP A 175 14.28 -5.80 -1.48
CA TRP A 175 12.85 -6.12 -1.52
C TRP A 175 12.46 -7.09 -0.42
N ALA A 176 13.31 -8.07 -0.09
CA ALA A 176 13.09 -8.94 1.07
C ALA A 176 13.10 -8.16 2.38
N GLY A 177 14.02 -7.19 2.53
CA GLY A 177 14.06 -6.29 3.69
C GLY A 177 12.79 -5.46 3.83
N SER A 178 12.35 -4.83 2.73
CA SER A 178 11.12 -4.04 2.68
C SER A 178 9.90 -4.89 3.03
N PHE A 179 9.80 -6.11 2.48
CA PHE A 179 8.70 -7.02 2.76
C PHE A 179 8.68 -7.46 4.23
N LYS A 180 9.85 -7.78 4.81
CA LYS A 180 9.97 -8.10 6.24
C LYS A 180 9.51 -6.94 7.12
N GLU A 181 9.88 -5.71 6.77
CA GLU A 181 9.46 -4.50 7.48
C GLU A 181 7.94 -4.31 7.41
N LEU A 182 7.35 -4.46 6.22
CA LEU A 182 5.90 -4.41 6.02
C LEU A 182 5.16 -5.45 6.87
N LEU A 183 5.64 -6.69 6.90
CA LEU A 183 5.07 -7.75 7.74
C LEU A 183 5.15 -7.38 9.23
N SER A 184 6.31 -6.90 9.68
CA SER A 184 6.52 -6.51 11.09
C SER A 184 5.62 -5.32 11.48
N THR A 185 5.44 -4.36 10.58
CA THR A 185 4.58 -3.19 10.78
C THR A 185 3.12 -3.62 10.88
N LYS A 186 2.69 -4.56 10.04
CA LYS A 186 1.33 -5.10 10.07
C LYS A 186 1.03 -5.85 11.38
N VAL A 187 1.98 -6.63 11.89
CA VAL A 187 1.85 -7.29 13.21
C VAL A 187 1.72 -6.24 14.32
N ARG A 188 2.60 -5.24 14.35
CA ARG A 188 2.57 -4.15 15.34
C ARG A 188 1.26 -3.34 15.29
N GLN A 189 0.74 -3.08 14.09
CA GLN A 189 -0.54 -2.39 13.92
C GLN A 189 -1.72 -3.19 14.52
N ASN A 190 -1.71 -4.52 14.38
CA ASN A 190 -2.71 -5.37 15.02
C ASN A 190 -2.63 -5.28 16.54
N GLU A 191 -1.42 -5.32 17.11
CA GLU A 191 -1.21 -5.16 18.56
C GLU A 191 -1.74 -3.81 19.07
N ILE A 192 -1.43 -2.71 18.36
CA ILE A 192 -1.95 -1.38 18.69
C ILE A 192 -3.48 -1.35 18.65
N LYS A 193 -4.08 -2.00 17.64
CA LYS A 193 -5.54 -2.06 17.51
C LYS A 193 -6.18 -2.80 18.69
N THR A 194 -5.59 -3.92 19.11
CA THR A 194 -6.02 -4.66 20.31
C THR A 194 -5.92 -3.79 21.56
N LEU A 195 -4.76 -3.15 21.80
CA LEU A 195 -4.56 -2.26 22.95
C LEU A 195 -5.55 -1.08 22.97
N SER A 196 -5.87 -0.50 21.82
CA SER A 196 -6.87 0.58 21.73
C SER A 196 -8.29 0.11 22.11
N THR A 197 -8.60 -1.16 21.85
CA THR A 197 -9.88 -1.78 22.21
C THR A 197 -9.93 -1.99 23.72
N GLU A 198 -8.87 -2.54 24.33
CA GLU A 198 -8.75 -2.72 25.79
C GLU A 198 -8.82 -1.39 26.56
N ILE A 199 -8.16 -0.33 26.07
CA ILE A 199 -8.26 1.01 26.67
C ILE A 199 -9.68 1.54 26.62
N SER A 200 -10.42 1.30 25.53
CA SER A 200 -11.80 1.72 25.40
C SER A 200 -12.70 1.00 26.43
N GLU A 201 -12.48 -0.29 26.64
CA GLU A 201 -13.17 -1.07 27.69
C GLU A 201 -12.86 -0.53 29.10
N LEU A 202 -11.59 -0.22 29.39
CA LEU A 202 -11.18 0.38 30.67
C LEU A 202 -11.78 1.78 30.91
N GLN A 203 -11.95 2.59 29.86
CA GLN A 203 -12.62 3.88 29.97
C GLN A 203 -14.10 3.71 30.34
N GLU A 204 -14.77 2.70 29.77
CA GLU A 204 -16.16 2.38 30.07
C GLU A 204 -16.33 1.89 31.52
N ILE A 205 -15.39 1.06 32.00
CA ILE A 205 -15.34 0.64 33.41
C ILE A 205 -15.14 1.85 34.34
N ASN A 206 -14.19 2.73 34.04
CA ASN A 206 -13.94 3.93 34.86
C ASN A 206 -15.15 4.88 34.89
N LYS A 207 -15.81 5.07 33.74
CA LYS A 207 -17.05 5.86 33.67
C LYS A 207 -18.12 5.25 34.56
N THR A 208 -18.26 3.93 34.53
CA THR A 208 -19.21 3.19 35.38
C THR A 208 -18.89 3.37 36.86
N LEU A 209 -17.63 3.21 37.27
CA LEU A 209 -17.17 3.42 38.65
C LEU A 209 -17.42 4.85 39.13
N LYS A 210 -17.17 5.85 38.28
CA LYS A 210 -17.43 7.25 38.58
C LYS A 210 -18.93 7.48 38.84
N THR A 211 -19.81 6.94 38.00
CA THR A 211 -21.26 7.01 38.18
C THR A 211 -21.71 6.32 39.48
N TYR A 212 -21.13 5.16 39.81
CA TYR A 212 -21.40 4.47 41.09
C TYR A 212 -21.02 5.33 42.30
N LEU A 213 -19.82 5.93 42.28
CA LEU A 213 -19.36 6.81 43.34
C LEU A 213 -20.25 8.05 43.46
N GLU A 214 -20.64 8.67 42.34
CA GLU A 214 -21.56 9.81 42.34
C GLU A 214 -22.93 9.45 42.93
N ALA A 215 -23.48 8.28 42.59
CA ALA A 215 -24.77 7.82 43.13
C ALA A 215 -24.74 7.50 44.63
N VAL A 216 -23.61 6.98 45.13
CA VAL A 216 -23.39 6.69 46.57
C VAL A 216 -23.17 7.99 47.34
N LEU A 217 -22.40 8.93 46.78
CA LEU A 217 -22.09 10.22 47.40
C LEU A 217 -23.28 11.19 47.36
N SER A 218 -24.18 11.09 46.38
CA SER A 218 -25.36 11.96 46.25
C SER A 218 -26.48 11.66 47.24
N GLY A 219 -26.35 10.64 48.11
CA GLY A 219 -27.25 10.43 49.25
C GLY A 219 -28.70 10.05 48.89
N SER A 220 -28.91 9.42 47.73
CA SER A 220 -30.23 9.05 47.22
C SER A 220 -30.86 7.91 48.04
N SER A 221 -32.15 8.01 48.36
CA SER A 221 -32.90 7.00 49.13
C SER A 221 -32.76 5.58 48.53
N PRO A 222 -32.81 4.51 49.35
CA PRO A 222 -32.52 3.13 48.92
C PRO A 222 -33.32 2.66 47.69
N ASP A 223 -34.53 3.19 47.51
CA ASP A 223 -35.48 2.82 46.45
C ASP A 223 -35.24 3.51 45.09
N ASN A 224 -34.59 4.68 45.09
CA ASN A 224 -34.13 5.32 43.85
C ASN A 224 -32.75 4.77 43.43
N SER A 225 -31.91 4.45 44.40
CA SER A 225 -30.62 3.81 44.17
C SER A 225 -30.80 2.43 43.52
N SER A 226 -31.77 1.62 43.97
CA SER A 226 -32.06 0.31 43.36
C SER A 226 -32.56 0.41 41.92
N LYS A 227 -33.48 1.35 41.62
CA LYS A 227 -33.95 1.59 40.24
C LYS A 227 -32.86 2.10 39.32
N LEU A 228 -31.99 2.98 39.82
CA LEU A 228 -30.83 3.47 39.07
C LEU A 228 -29.83 2.33 38.80
N ILE A 229 -29.55 1.50 39.80
CA ILE A 229 -28.68 0.30 39.69
C ILE A 229 -29.22 -0.67 38.64
N GLU A 230 -30.53 -0.91 38.63
CA GLU A 230 -31.15 -1.81 37.67
C GLU A 230 -31.13 -1.25 36.24
N SER A 231 -31.32 0.07 36.10
CA SER A 231 -31.20 0.75 34.81
C SER A 231 -29.77 0.74 34.25
N GLU A 232 -28.75 0.90 35.09
CA GLU A 232 -27.35 0.87 34.66
C GLU A 232 -26.84 -0.54 34.45
N LYS A 233 -27.26 -1.53 35.27
CA LYS A 233 -27.00 -2.94 34.96
C LYS A 233 -27.51 -3.33 33.58
N LYS A 234 -28.75 -2.93 33.27
CA LYS A 234 -29.34 -3.18 31.95
C LYS A 234 -28.57 -2.47 30.83
N ARG A 235 -28.13 -1.23 31.05
CA ARG A 235 -27.30 -0.51 30.07
C ARG A 235 -25.95 -1.17 29.84
N LEU A 236 -25.34 -1.69 30.91
CA LEU A 236 -24.04 -2.37 30.85
C LEU A 236 -24.16 -3.74 30.18
N GLU A 237 -25.24 -4.48 30.47
CA GLU A 237 -25.59 -5.71 29.76
C GLU A 237 -25.81 -5.44 28.27
N ASP A 238 -26.60 -4.41 27.91
CA ASP A 238 -26.84 -4.02 26.52
C ASP A 238 -25.52 -3.61 25.80
N ALA A 239 -24.63 -2.90 26.48
CA ALA A 239 -23.32 -2.51 25.94
C ALA A 239 -22.39 -3.72 25.74
N THR A 240 -22.36 -4.64 26.71
CA THR A 240 -21.58 -5.89 26.65
C THR A 240 -22.07 -6.78 25.51
N ILE A 241 -23.38 -6.97 25.40
CA ILE A 241 -24.03 -7.74 24.33
C ILE A 241 -23.66 -7.16 22.96
N ARG A 242 -23.69 -5.83 22.80
CA ARG A 242 -23.29 -5.16 21.56
C ARG A 242 -21.82 -5.39 21.23
N LEU A 243 -20.93 -5.36 22.21
CA LEU A 243 -19.50 -5.65 22.03
C LEU A 243 -19.27 -7.10 21.59
N GLU A 244 -19.90 -8.06 22.25
CA GLU A 244 -19.82 -9.48 21.90
C GLU A 244 -20.34 -9.75 20.48
N LEU A 245 -21.48 -9.14 20.10
CA LEU A 245 -22.03 -9.23 18.75
C LEU A 245 -21.12 -8.58 17.70
N LYS A 246 -20.50 -7.43 17.99
CA LYS A 246 -19.50 -6.84 17.08
C LYS A 246 -18.32 -7.76 16.85
N ASN A 247 -17.96 -8.57 17.83
CA ASN A 247 -16.85 -9.51 17.74
C ASN A 247 -17.21 -10.82 17.05
N ASN A 248 -18.50 -11.19 17.00
CA ASN A 248 -18.99 -12.37 16.31
C ASN A 248 -18.66 -12.34 14.80
N LYS A 249 -18.20 -13.47 14.27
CA LYS A 249 -17.76 -13.61 12.86
C LYS A 249 -18.89 -13.44 11.88
N TRP A 250 -20.09 -13.91 12.22
CA TRP A 250 -21.27 -13.80 11.39
C TRP A 250 -21.70 -12.34 11.21
N PHE A 251 -21.72 -11.56 12.29
CA PHE A 251 -22.03 -10.13 12.19
C PHE A 251 -21.00 -9.38 11.33
N LYS A 252 -19.70 -9.67 11.49
CA LYS A 252 -18.64 -9.08 10.65
C LYS A 252 -18.84 -9.40 9.16
N PHE A 253 -19.21 -10.64 8.85
CA PHE A 253 -19.52 -11.08 7.49
C PHE A 253 -20.74 -10.34 6.94
N ILE A 254 -21.87 -10.37 7.65
CA ILE A 254 -23.10 -9.67 7.25
C ILE A 254 -22.86 -8.17 7.06
N ASN A 255 -22.16 -7.51 7.97
CA ASN A 255 -21.87 -6.07 7.86
C ASN A 255 -21.02 -5.77 6.62
N THR A 256 -19.99 -6.58 6.34
CA THR A 256 -19.14 -6.39 5.16
C THR A 256 -19.90 -6.59 3.86
N GLU A 257 -20.72 -7.64 3.80
CA GLU A 257 -21.43 -8.02 2.57
C GLU A 257 -22.68 -7.20 2.31
N THR A 258 -23.42 -6.83 3.36
CA THR A 258 -24.74 -6.19 3.23
C THR A 258 -24.78 -4.74 3.70
N GLY A 259 -23.81 -4.30 4.51
CA GLY A 259 -23.79 -2.96 5.11
C GLY A 259 -24.78 -2.77 6.26
N ILE A 260 -25.32 -3.85 6.83
CA ILE A 260 -26.28 -3.79 7.94
C ILE A 260 -25.54 -3.39 9.23
N GLU A 261 -25.99 -2.28 9.82
CA GLU A 261 -25.49 -1.79 11.11
C GLU A 261 -25.95 -2.66 12.28
N ILE A 262 -25.23 -2.60 13.40
CA ILE A 262 -25.48 -3.52 14.52
C ILE A 262 -26.88 -3.42 15.11
N ASP A 263 -27.47 -2.22 15.15
CA ASP A 263 -28.83 -2.02 15.66
C ASP A 263 -29.88 -2.70 14.77
N GLU A 264 -29.76 -2.53 13.45
CA GLU A 264 -30.65 -3.18 12.48
C GLU A 264 -30.46 -4.71 12.52
N PHE A 265 -29.23 -5.19 12.67
CA PHE A 265 -28.94 -6.62 12.83
C PHE A 265 -29.58 -7.22 14.09
N ILE A 266 -29.47 -6.55 15.25
CA ILE A 266 -30.09 -6.99 16.50
C ILE A 266 -31.61 -7.07 16.34
N GLU A 267 -32.23 -6.04 15.74
CA GLU A 267 -33.66 -6.06 15.47
C GLU A 267 -34.07 -7.23 14.57
N MET A 268 -33.31 -7.49 13.51
CA MET A 268 -33.57 -8.61 12.59
C MET A 268 -33.51 -9.96 13.31
N MET A 269 -32.53 -10.12 14.22
CA MET A 269 -32.36 -11.33 15.01
C MET A 269 -33.49 -11.56 16.01
N ILE A 270 -33.95 -10.49 16.67
CA ILE A 270 -35.08 -10.55 17.61
C ILE A 270 -36.40 -10.85 16.87
N LYS A 271 -36.63 -10.22 15.71
CA LYS A 271 -37.86 -10.38 14.92
C LYS A 271 -37.96 -11.76 14.25
N SER A 272 -36.83 -12.42 14.01
CA SER A 272 -36.79 -13.69 13.29
C SER A 272 -36.79 -14.89 14.23
N LYS A 273 -37.71 -15.83 13.99
CA LYS A 273 -37.78 -17.11 14.72
C LYS A 273 -37.17 -18.27 13.94
N THR A 274 -37.00 -18.13 12.63
CA THR A 274 -36.38 -19.13 11.74
C THR A 274 -35.41 -18.47 10.78
N TRP A 275 -34.45 -19.24 10.28
CA TRP A 275 -33.47 -18.80 9.28
C TRP A 275 -34.12 -18.12 8.06
N SER A 276 -35.19 -18.73 7.52
CA SER A 276 -35.91 -18.19 6.36
C SER A 276 -36.55 -16.82 6.63
N GLN A 277 -36.96 -16.54 7.87
CA GLN A 277 -37.50 -15.23 8.26
C GLN A 277 -36.41 -14.17 8.36
N PHE A 278 -35.23 -14.55 8.85
CA PHE A 278 -34.07 -13.65 8.88
C PHE A 278 -33.67 -13.23 7.47
N MET A 279 -33.64 -14.17 6.52
CA MET A 279 -33.30 -13.88 5.13
C MET A 279 -34.26 -13.00 4.38
N LYS A 280 -35.54 -13.02 4.75
CA LYS A 280 -36.53 -12.13 4.14
C LYS A 280 -36.34 -10.66 4.52
N GLN A 281 -35.57 -10.38 5.57
CA GLN A 281 -35.30 -9.01 6.02
C GLN A 281 -34.10 -8.38 5.31
N ILE A 282 -33.29 -9.17 4.59
CA ILE A 282 -32.23 -8.64 3.71
C ILE A 282 -32.89 -8.08 2.44
N LYS A 283 -32.73 -6.77 2.22
CA LYS A 283 -33.41 -6.03 1.14
C LYS A 283 -32.81 -6.25 -0.26
N ASP A 284 -31.53 -6.59 -0.32
CA ASP A 284 -30.80 -6.82 -1.57
C ASP A 284 -30.87 -8.30 -1.96
N ASP A 285 -31.56 -8.62 -3.05
CA ASP A 285 -31.81 -10.00 -3.48
C ASP A 285 -30.54 -10.72 -3.98
N ASP A 286 -29.56 -10.01 -4.56
CA ASP A 286 -28.30 -10.62 -5.01
C ASP A 286 -27.43 -10.99 -3.81
N ARG A 287 -27.32 -10.09 -2.83
CA ARG A 287 -26.59 -10.34 -1.58
C ARG A 287 -27.28 -11.40 -0.72
N LYS A 288 -28.60 -11.43 -0.72
CA LYS A 288 -29.39 -12.45 -0.04
C LYS A 288 -29.16 -13.84 -0.63
N GLN A 289 -29.09 -14.00 -1.95
CA GLN A 289 -28.74 -15.28 -2.57
C GLN A 289 -27.33 -15.74 -2.16
N TYR A 290 -26.38 -14.81 -2.11
CA TYR A 290 -25.02 -15.11 -1.68
C TYR A 290 -24.93 -15.53 -0.20
N VAL A 291 -25.61 -14.80 0.68
CA VAL A 291 -25.66 -15.11 2.12
C VAL A 291 -26.38 -16.45 2.38
N ASP A 292 -27.44 -16.77 1.63
CA ASP A 292 -28.14 -18.06 1.75
C ASP A 292 -27.25 -19.22 1.29
N PHE A 293 -26.51 -19.02 0.19
CA PHE A 293 -25.55 -20.00 -0.28
C PHE A 293 -24.47 -20.29 0.77
N ILE A 294 -23.89 -19.26 1.40
CA ILE A 294 -22.85 -19.44 2.43
C ILE A 294 -23.37 -20.22 3.65
N LEU A 295 -24.61 -19.97 4.07
CA LEU A 295 -25.18 -20.69 5.22
C LEU A 295 -25.59 -22.12 4.94
N GLN A 296 -25.97 -22.43 3.69
CA GLN A 296 -26.25 -23.80 3.28
C GLN A 296 -24.97 -24.59 2.98
N SER A 297 -23.91 -23.93 2.50
CA SER A 297 -22.66 -24.57 2.09
C SER A 297 -21.66 -24.74 3.23
N GLU A 298 -21.65 -23.87 4.23
CA GLU A 298 -20.69 -23.91 5.34
C GLU A 298 -21.39 -24.12 6.70
N PRO A 299 -21.27 -25.30 7.33
CA PRO A 299 -21.85 -25.57 8.64
C PRO A 299 -21.37 -24.62 9.75
N ARG A 300 -20.15 -24.09 9.62
CA ARG A 300 -19.60 -23.10 10.56
C ARG A 300 -20.34 -21.77 10.52
N ALA A 301 -20.84 -21.35 9.37
CA ALA A 301 -21.62 -20.12 9.26
C ALA A 301 -22.93 -20.21 10.08
N MET A 302 -23.58 -21.38 10.07
CA MET A 302 -24.81 -21.60 10.85
C MET A 302 -24.51 -21.60 12.35
N ASN A 303 -23.37 -22.15 12.76
CA ASN A 303 -22.92 -22.09 14.15
C ASN A 303 -22.63 -20.65 14.60
N ASP A 304 -21.94 -19.85 13.78
CA ASP A 304 -21.61 -18.45 14.11
C ASP A 304 -22.90 -17.57 14.16
N LEU A 305 -23.90 -17.86 13.31
CA LEU A 305 -25.23 -17.23 13.37
C LEU A 305 -25.97 -17.62 14.66
N ASN A 306 -25.97 -18.90 15.03
CA ASN A 306 -26.59 -19.37 16.26
C ASN A 306 -25.87 -18.85 17.51
N GLU A 307 -24.55 -18.67 17.46
CA GLU A 307 -23.77 -18.00 18.50
C GLU A 307 -24.24 -16.54 18.69
N SER A 308 -24.49 -15.82 17.60
CA SER A 308 -25.09 -14.47 17.67
C SER A 308 -26.46 -14.47 18.38
N ARG A 309 -27.26 -15.53 18.20
CA ARG A 309 -28.55 -15.69 18.93
C ARG A 309 -28.36 -16.01 20.40
N ARG A 310 -27.36 -16.84 20.76
CA ARG A 310 -27.03 -17.13 22.17
C ARG A 310 -26.58 -15.88 22.91
N ILE A 311 -25.77 -15.02 22.29
CA ILE A 311 -25.34 -13.74 22.87
C ILE A 311 -26.56 -12.84 23.17
N LEU A 312 -27.61 -12.91 22.35
CA LEU A 312 -28.87 -12.21 22.56
C LEU A 312 -29.86 -12.95 23.50
N GLY A 313 -29.49 -14.10 24.06
CA GLY A 313 -30.37 -14.94 24.88
C GLY A 313 -31.55 -15.57 24.11
N LEU A 314 -31.46 -15.64 22.78
CA LEU A 314 -32.50 -16.19 21.89
C LEU A 314 -32.24 -17.69 21.61
N LYS A 315 -33.33 -18.44 21.36
CA LYS A 315 -33.22 -19.85 20.89
C LYS A 315 -32.56 -19.89 19.52
N GLU A 316 -31.67 -20.87 19.31
CA GLU A 316 -31.05 -21.20 18.02
C GLU A 316 -32.09 -21.41 16.91
N PHE A 317 -31.68 -21.15 15.67
CA PHE A 317 -32.53 -21.32 14.49
C PHE A 317 -32.76 -22.78 14.09
#